data_AF-A0A8D2EAE9-F1
#
_entry.id   AF-A0A8D2EAE9-F1
#
_cell.length_a   1.000
_cell.length_b   1.000
_cell.length_c   1.000
_cell.angle_alpha   90.00
_cell.angle_beta   90.00
_cell.angle_gamma   90.00
#
_symmetry.space_group_name_H-M   'P 1'
#
loop_
_entity.id
_entity.type
_entity.pdbx_description
1 polymer ?
#
loop_
_entity_poly.entity_id
_entity_poly.type
_entity_poly.pdbx_seq_one_letter_code
_entity_poly.pdbx_strand_id
1 'polypeptide(L)'
;ACFGIRLTLLFSLITLLHVDFRIVKLSEQFVSAHTGIIFHAPYTGVRMKQHKMLTHVIQKIRDHGVLSYHISQVEPQDLDFSASHGAMSASLPVPTLVSGEPWYPWYSCKQPSESELSPFLTPAPESMPKMPSTPPVEASFTEETGP
;
A
#
# COMPACT_ATOMS: atom_id res chain seq x y z
N ALA A 1 29.73 18.07 33.83
CA ALA A 1 29.10 17.29 32.75
C ALA A 1 28.30 18.15 31.76
N CYS A 2 27.42 19.05 32.20
CA CYS A 2 26.50 19.81 31.32
C CYS A 2 27.18 20.75 30.30
N PHE A 3 28.33 21.35 30.61
CA PHE A 3 29.03 22.26 29.69
C PHE A 3 29.69 21.52 28.51
N GLY A 4 30.27 20.35 28.78
CA GLY A 4 30.85 19.47 27.75
C GLY A 4 29.80 18.94 26.78
N ILE A 5 28.63 18.53 27.28
CA ILE A 5 27.52 18.05 26.44
C ILE A 5 27.00 19.17 25.53
N ARG A 6 26.85 20.40 26.04
CA ARG A 6 26.44 21.56 25.23
C ARG A 6 27.47 21.90 24.14
N LEU A 7 28.75 21.80 24.44
CA LEU A 7 29.81 22.06 23.46
C LEU A 7 29.87 20.96 22.39
N THR A 8 29.76 19.67 22.77
CA THR A 8 29.71 18.56 21.80
C THR A 8 28.46 18.64 20.92
N LEU A 9 27.29 18.97 21.46
CA LEU A 9 26.08 19.18 20.68
C LEU A 9 26.21 20.39 19.74
N LEU A 10 26.81 21.49 20.21
CA LEU A 10 27.08 22.66 19.38
C LEU A 10 28.03 22.34 18.23
N PHE A 11 29.15 21.66 18.49
CA PHE A 11 30.08 21.21 17.46
C PHE A 11 29.41 20.25 16.49
N SER A 12 28.64 19.28 16.98
CA SER A 12 27.90 18.34 16.14
C SER A 12 26.90 19.08 15.23
N LEU A 13 26.18 20.08 15.75
CA LEU A 13 25.20 20.86 15.00
C LEU A 13 25.87 21.77 13.95
N ILE A 14 27.03 22.37 14.28
CA ILE A 14 27.85 23.13 13.34
C ILE A 14 28.40 22.22 12.24
N THR A 15 28.92 21.04 12.57
CA THR A 15 29.43 20.10 11.57
C THR A 15 28.33 19.56 10.67
N LEU A 16 27.14 19.28 11.23
CA LEU A 16 25.97 18.84 10.47
C LEU A 16 25.55 19.92 9.48
N LEU A 17 25.36 21.16 9.96
CA LEU A 17 24.98 22.30 9.12
C LEU A 17 25.99 22.56 7.99
N HIS A 18 27.28 22.42 8.29
CA HIS A 18 28.35 22.62 7.31
C HIS A 18 28.40 21.51 6.24
N VAL A 19 28.13 20.26 6.63
CA VAL A 19 28.01 19.15 5.69
C VAL A 19 26.78 19.35 4.81
N ASP A 20 25.63 19.68 5.40
CA ASP A 20 24.39 19.93 4.67
C ASP A 20 24.54 21.10 3.69
N PHE A 21 25.18 22.19 4.09
CA PHE A 21 25.43 23.34 3.21
C PHE A 21 26.27 22.97 1.97
N ARG A 22 27.31 22.15 2.13
CA ARG A 22 28.15 21.68 1.02
C ARG A 22 27.36 20.80 0.06
N ILE A 23 26.49 19.95 0.59
CA ILE A 23 25.66 19.06 -0.21
C ILE A 23 24.59 19.87 -0.96
N VAL A 24 23.96 20.85 -0.31
CA VAL A 24 23.00 21.76 -0.95
C VAL A 24 23.65 22.51 -2.10
N LYS A 25 24.81 23.13 -1.87
CA LYS A 25 25.54 23.87 -2.92
C LYS A 25 25.91 22.99 -4.11
N LEU A 26 26.31 21.74 -3.86
CA LEU A 26 26.58 20.79 -4.93
C LEU A 26 25.30 20.40 -5.67
N SER A 27 24.20 20.17 -4.96
CA SER A 27 22.91 19.80 -5.56
C SER A 27 22.30 20.92 -6.40
N GLU A 28 22.41 22.18 -5.97
CA GLU A 28 21.93 23.36 -6.68
C GLU A 28 22.52 23.46 -8.09
N GLN A 29 23.77 23.04 -8.29
CA GLN A 29 24.42 23.07 -9.62
C GLN A 29 23.78 22.12 -10.63
N PHE A 30 23.08 21.08 -10.16
CA PHE A 30 22.43 20.08 -11.02
C PHE A 30 20.92 20.33 -11.18
N VAL A 31 20.41 21.44 -10.63
CA VAL A 31 19.00 21.82 -10.69
C VAL A 31 18.86 23.16 -11.41
N SER A 32 17.85 23.29 -12.28
CA SER A 32 17.52 24.57 -12.91
C SER A 32 17.01 25.57 -11.87
N ALA A 33 17.61 26.77 -11.80
CA ALA A 33 17.18 27.83 -10.91
C ALA A 33 15.76 28.36 -11.21
N HIS A 34 15.29 28.23 -12.45
CA HIS A 34 13.99 28.75 -12.88
C HIS A 34 12.86 27.73 -12.82
N THR A 35 13.18 26.44 -13.02
CA THR A 35 12.17 25.38 -13.12
C THR A 35 12.20 24.43 -11.92
N GLY A 36 13.32 24.38 -11.18
CA GLY A 36 13.49 23.40 -10.09
C GLY A 36 13.59 21.95 -10.59
N ILE A 37 13.79 21.72 -11.88
CA ILE A 37 13.95 20.38 -12.47
C ILE A 37 15.43 19.98 -12.44
N ILE A 38 15.70 18.70 -12.14
CA ILE A 38 17.03 18.11 -12.17
C ILE A 38 17.45 17.88 -13.63
N PHE A 39 18.62 18.35 -14.04
CA PHE A 39 19.12 18.17 -15.40
C PHE A 39 19.35 16.69 -15.74
N HIS A 40 19.06 16.28 -16.99
CA HIS A 40 19.29 14.90 -17.43
C HIS A 40 20.78 14.52 -17.45
N ALA A 41 21.09 13.23 -17.29
CA ALA A 41 22.48 12.74 -17.29
C ALA A 41 23.31 13.15 -18.52
N PRO A 42 22.79 13.08 -19.77
CA PRO A 42 23.56 13.50 -20.95
C PRO A 42 23.86 15.01 -20.95
N TYR A 43 23.00 15.82 -20.34
CA TYR A 43 23.16 17.27 -20.22
C TYR A 43 24.23 17.65 -19.18
N THR A 44 24.38 16.84 -18.13
CA THR A 44 25.34 17.09 -17.02
C THR A 44 26.70 16.43 -17.23
N GLY A 45 26.81 15.48 -18.17
CA GLY A 45 28.05 14.71 -18.40
C GLY A 45 28.39 13.70 -17.31
N VAL A 46 27.48 13.46 -16.35
CA VAL A 46 27.69 12.53 -15.24
C VAL A 46 27.31 11.10 -15.63
N ARG A 47 28.11 10.10 -15.20
CA ARG A 47 27.79 8.68 -15.44
C ARG A 47 26.44 8.33 -14.80
N MET A 48 25.61 7.53 -15.49
CA MET A 48 24.27 7.14 -15.03
C MET A 48 24.20 6.64 -13.57
N LYS A 49 25.18 5.88 -13.10
CA LYS A 49 25.23 5.41 -11.69
C LYS A 49 25.31 6.56 -10.69
N GLN A 50 26.16 7.54 -10.96
CA GLN A 50 26.31 8.74 -10.14
C GLN A 50 25.09 9.65 -10.29
N HIS A 51 24.56 9.79 -11.51
CA HIS A 51 23.36 10.57 -11.75
C HIS A 51 22.15 10.04 -10.98
N LYS A 52 21.93 8.71 -10.95
CA LYS A 52 20.88 8.09 -10.12
C LYS A 52 21.08 8.37 -8.62
N MET A 53 22.32 8.26 -8.13
CA MET A 53 22.64 8.57 -6.73
C MET A 53 22.38 10.04 -6.41
N LEU A 54 22.75 10.94 -7.32
CA LEU A 54 22.52 12.38 -7.21
C LEU A 54 21.01 12.69 -7.15
N THR A 55 20.20 12.13 -8.04
CA THR A 55 18.73 12.31 -8.00
C THR A 55 18.14 11.84 -6.67
N HIS A 56 18.60 10.70 -6.16
CA HIS A 56 18.15 10.19 -4.86
C HIS A 56 18.53 11.11 -3.70
N VAL A 57 19.76 11.62 -3.69
CA VAL A 57 20.24 12.58 -2.68
C VAL A 57 19.46 13.88 -2.76
N ILE A 58 19.23 14.43 -3.97
CA ILE A 58 18.42 15.64 -4.18
C ILE A 58 17.02 15.44 -3.63
N GLN A 59 16.38 14.30 -3.93
CA GLN A 59 15.05 14.00 -3.42
C GLN A 59 15.04 13.95 -1.89
N LYS A 60 16.00 13.24 -1.29
CA LYS A 60 16.13 13.14 0.16
C LYS A 60 16.29 14.50 0.82
N ILE A 61 17.09 15.40 0.25
CA ILE A 61 17.32 16.75 0.78
C ILE A 61 16.04 17.61 0.65
N ARG A 62 15.24 17.43 -0.41
CA ARG A 62 13.92 18.06 -0.53
C ARG A 62 12.94 17.56 0.52
N ASP A 63 12.90 16.25 0.75
CA ASP A 63 12.02 15.62 1.74
C ASP A 63 12.35 16.10 3.17
N HIS A 64 13.62 16.41 3.44
CA HIS A 64 14.07 16.98 4.71
C HIS A 64 13.93 18.52 4.78
N GLY A 65 13.45 19.19 3.73
CA GLY A 65 13.27 20.64 3.70
C GLY A 65 14.57 21.45 3.64
N VAL A 66 15.68 20.82 3.29
CA VAL A 66 17.02 21.43 3.26
C VAL A 66 17.29 22.15 1.92
N LEU A 67 16.64 21.72 0.84
CA LEU A 67 16.72 22.36 -0.49
C LEU A 67 15.40 23.09 -0.79
N SER A 68 15.46 24.37 -1.12
CA SER A 68 14.28 25.14 -1.53
C SER A 68 13.80 24.74 -2.92
N TYR A 69 12.50 24.50 -3.09
CA TYR A 69 11.85 24.25 -4.38
C TYR A 69 10.41 24.77 -4.35
N HIS A 70 9.82 24.94 -5.54
CA HIS A 70 8.44 25.35 -5.66
C HIS A 70 7.50 24.19 -5.31
N ILE A 71 6.69 24.37 -4.25
CA ILE A 71 5.58 23.47 -3.89
C ILE A 71 4.29 24.17 -4.27
N SER A 72 3.55 23.60 -5.21
CA SER A 72 2.25 24.15 -5.60
C SER A 72 1.27 24.06 -4.44
N GLN A 73 0.53 25.14 -4.21
CA GLN A 73 -0.62 25.10 -3.33
C GLN A 73 -1.69 24.23 -3.99
N VAL A 74 -2.17 23.24 -3.25
CA VAL A 74 -3.26 22.35 -3.68
C VAL A 74 -4.47 22.68 -2.83
N GLU A 75 -5.64 22.75 -3.45
CA GLU A 75 -6.90 22.96 -2.75
C GLU A 75 -7.15 21.77 -1.80
N PRO A 76 -7.67 22.02 -0.58
CA PRO A 76 -8.13 20.93 0.28
C PRO A 76 -9.09 20.01 -0.46
N GLN A 77 -9.01 18.71 -0.19
CA GLN A 77 -9.86 17.73 -0.86
C GLN A 77 -11.35 17.98 -0.55
N ASP A 78 -11.65 18.35 0.70
CA ASP A 78 -13.01 18.53 1.19
C ASP A 78 -13.30 20.02 1.41
N LEU A 79 -14.52 20.43 1.04
CA LEU A 79 -14.99 21.80 1.21
C LEU A 79 -15.49 22.07 2.63
N ASP A 80 -16.01 21.03 3.30
CA ASP A 80 -16.52 21.07 4.66
C ASP A 80 -15.69 20.17 5.59
N PHE A 81 -15.10 20.77 6.63
CA PHE A 81 -14.35 20.04 7.65
C PHE A 81 -15.23 19.56 8.81
N SER A 82 -16.54 19.41 8.57
CA SER A 82 -17.50 19.04 9.61
C SER A 82 -17.48 17.54 9.86
N ALA A 83 -16.94 17.13 11.02
CA ALA A 83 -16.98 15.75 11.47
C ALA A 83 -18.34 15.31 12.06
N SER A 84 -19.42 16.04 11.76
CA SER A 84 -20.74 15.79 12.33
C SER A 84 -21.49 14.63 11.67
N HIS A 85 -21.02 14.18 10.50
CA HIS A 85 -21.63 13.06 9.80
C HIS A 85 -21.53 11.75 10.62
N GLY A 86 -22.57 10.91 10.55
CA GLY A 86 -22.66 9.65 11.30
C GLY A 86 -21.52 8.65 11.01
N ALA A 87 -20.83 8.80 9.88
CA ALA A 87 -19.67 7.97 9.53
C ALA A 87 -18.36 8.42 10.19
N MET A 88 -18.25 9.70 10.58
CA MET A 88 -17.07 10.25 11.26
C MET A 88 -17.26 10.28 12.77
N SER A 89 -18.51 10.31 13.23
CA SER A 89 -18.89 10.22 14.64
C SER A 89 -19.09 8.77 15.07
N ALA A 90 -19.06 8.54 16.39
CA ALA A 90 -19.37 7.24 16.94
C ALA A 90 -20.85 6.91 16.70
N SER A 91 -21.10 5.89 15.89
CA SER A 91 -22.44 5.34 15.72
C SER A 91 -22.90 4.67 17.01
N LEU A 92 -24.18 4.83 17.35
CA LEU A 92 -24.75 4.20 18.54
C LEU A 92 -24.67 2.68 18.41
N PRO A 93 -24.20 1.96 19.46
CA PRO A 93 -24.08 0.52 19.39
C PRO A 93 -25.48 -0.11 19.35
N VAL A 94 -25.70 -1.02 18.40
CA VAL A 94 -26.95 -1.77 18.29
C VAL A 94 -27.06 -2.76 19.45
N PRO A 95 -28.27 -3.07 19.97
CA PRO A 95 -28.41 -3.95 21.13
C PRO A 95 -27.75 -5.32 20.99
N THR A 96 -27.75 -5.91 19.78
CA THR A 96 -27.05 -7.17 19.48
C THR A 96 -25.54 -7.03 19.69
N LEU A 97 -24.96 -5.89 19.31
CA LEU A 97 -23.55 -5.56 19.56
C LEU A 97 -23.25 -5.43 21.06
N VAL A 98 -24.16 -4.83 21.85
CA VAL A 98 -24.00 -4.71 23.31
C VAL A 98 -24.12 -6.08 24.01
N SER A 99 -25.00 -6.94 23.51
CA SER A 99 -25.21 -8.30 24.02
C SER A 99 -24.15 -9.31 23.57
N GLY A 100 -23.29 -8.96 22.60
CA GLY A 100 -22.33 -9.88 21.98
C GLY A 100 -22.97 -10.92 21.04
N GLU A 101 -24.24 -10.74 20.69
CA GLU A 101 -24.98 -11.64 19.81
C GLU A 101 -24.76 -11.27 18.33
N PRO A 102 -24.78 -12.24 17.41
CA PRO A 102 -24.72 -11.93 15.99
C PRO A 102 -25.88 -11.03 15.56
N TRP A 103 -25.63 -10.22 14.53
CA TRP A 103 -26.63 -9.26 14.03
C TRP A 103 -27.94 -9.93 13.61
N TYR A 104 -27.86 -11.16 13.10
CA TYR A 104 -29.03 -11.97 12.77
C TYR A 104 -28.97 -13.36 13.43
N PRO A 105 -30.12 -13.92 13.85
CA PRO A 105 -30.17 -15.21 14.54
C PRO A 105 -29.64 -16.41 13.72
N TRP A 106 -29.67 -16.31 12.39
CA TRP A 106 -29.28 -17.37 11.46
C TRP A 106 -27.76 -17.47 11.25
N TYR A 107 -26.97 -16.53 11.77
CA TYR A 107 -25.50 -16.69 11.85
C TYR A 107 -25.09 -17.73 12.90
N SER A 108 -25.93 -17.96 13.91
CA SER A 108 -25.70 -19.05 14.86
C SER A 108 -26.13 -20.38 14.24
N CYS A 109 -25.33 -21.43 14.42
CA CYS A 109 -25.79 -22.78 14.11
C CYS A 109 -27.02 -23.11 14.96
N LYS A 110 -28.15 -23.35 14.31
CA LYS A 110 -29.37 -23.88 14.94
C LYS A 110 -29.49 -25.34 14.55
N GLN A 111 -29.66 -26.24 15.52
CA GLN A 111 -29.97 -27.64 15.26
C GLN A 111 -31.41 -27.72 14.71
N PRO A 112 -31.61 -28.18 13.46
CA PRO A 112 -32.95 -28.35 12.91
C PRO A 112 -33.69 -29.48 13.62
N SER A 113 -35.02 -29.49 13.53
CA SER A 113 -35.83 -30.56 14.11
C SER A 113 -35.62 -31.87 13.33
N GLU A 114 -35.71 -33.03 14.01
CA GLU A 114 -35.48 -34.33 13.36
C GLU A 114 -36.46 -34.61 12.20
N SER A 115 -37.68 -34.07 12.26
CA SER A 115 -38.67 -34.13 11.17
C SER A 115 -38.21 -33.42 9.90
N GLU A 116 -37.41 -32.36 10.02
CA GLU A 116 -36.84 -31.61 8.89
C GLU A 116 -35.51 -32.21 8.41
N LEU A 117 -34.80 -32.93 9.28
CA LEU A 117 -33.56 -33.65 8.94
C LEU A 117 -33.87 -34.98 8.21
N SER A 118 -34.98 -35.64 8.52
CA SER A 118 -35.39 -36.93 7.96
C SER A 118 -35.30 -37.03 6.42
N PRO A 119 -35.75 -36.06 5.61
CA PRO A 119 -35.60 -36.13 4.15
C PRO A 119 -34.13 -36.04 3.67
N PHE A 120 -33.25 -35.39 4.44
CA PHE A 120 -31.83 -35.26 4.13
C PHE A 120 -30.96 -36.39 4.69
N LEU A 121 -31.49 -37.17 5.65
CA LEU A 121 -30.85 -38.36 6.24
C LEU A 121 -31.11 -39.65 5.45
N THR A 122 -31.73 -39.56 4.26
CA THR A 122 -31.86 -40.70 3.35
C THR A 122 -30.46 -41.29 3.10
N PRO A 123 -30.23 -42.59 3.37
CA PRO A 123 -28.88 -43.16 3.32
C PRO A 123 -28.30 -43.01 1.92
N ALA A 124 -27.18 -42.30 1.80
CA ALA A 124 -26.36 -42.31 0.61
C ALA A 124 -25.95 -43.77 0.31
N PRO A 125 -25.88 -44.18 -0.98
CA PRO A 125 -25.55 -45.57 -1.32
C PRO A 125 -24.20 -45.97 -0.71
N GLU A 126 -24.21 -47.11 -0.02
CA GLU A 126 -23.06 -47.72 0.64
C GLU A 126 -22.10 -48.33 -0.41
N SER A 127 -21.37 -47.47 -1.12
CA SER A 127 -19.99 -47.68 -1.62
C SER A 127 -19.69 -46.74 -2.79
N MET A 128 -18.42 -46.34 -2.87
CA MET A 128 -17.88 -45.56 -3.98
C MET A 128 -17.85 -46.44 -5.26
N PRO A 129 -18.42 -46.01 -6.40
CA PRO A 129 -18.30 -46.79 -7.63
C PRO A 129 -16.83 -46.92 -8.02
N LYS A 130 -16.32 -48.16 -8.02
CA LYS A 130 -15.00 -48.49 -8.59
C LYS A 130 -15.10 -48.24 -10.11
N MET A 131 -14.44 -47.19 -10.62
CA MET A 131 -14.33 -46.98 -12.07
C MET A 131 -13.66 -48.19 -12.74
N PRO A 132 -14.28 -48.80 -13.77
CA PRO A 132 -13.56 -49.66 -14.69
C PRO A 132 -12.71 -48.77 -15.62
N SER A 133 -11.40 -48.93 -15.52
CA SER A 133 -10.45 -48.43 -16.52
C SER A 133 -10.65 -49.21 -17.82
N THR A 134 -11.08 -48.56 -18.90
CA THR A 134 -11.21 -49.17 -20.23
C THR A 134 -10.21 -48.52 -21.21
N PRO A 135 -9.43 -49.31 -21.97
CA PRO A 135 -8.34 -48.84 -22.85
C PRO A 135 -8.87 -48.23 -24.16
N PRO A 136 -8.01 -47.55 -24.95
CA PRO A 136 -8.44 -46.66 -26.02
C PRO A 136 -8.75 -47.45 -27.30
N VAL A 137 -9.96 -47.29 -27.84
CA VAL A 137 -10.27 -47.65 -29.23
C VAL A 137 -11.03 -46.51 -29.90
N GLU A 138 -10.36 -46.08 -30.96
CA GLU A 138 -10.59 -45.09 -32.00
C GLU A 138 -11.88 -45.30 -32.81
N ALA A 139 -12.59 -44.21 -33.11
CA ALA A 139 -13.32 -43.92 -34.35
C ALA A 139 -13.86 -42.48 -34.25
N SER A 140 -13.10 -41.49 -34.74
CA SER A 140 -13.33 -40.82 -36.04
C SER A 140 -14.72 -40.19 -36.19
N PHE A 141 -14.81 -38.86 -36.26
CA PHE A 141 -15.42 -38.14 -37.39
C PHE A 141 -15.01 -36.66 -37.39
N THR A 142 -14.57 -36.27 -38.58
CA THR A 142 -14.08 -35.04 -39.21
C THR A 142 -14.86 -33.74 -38.91
N GLU A 143 -14.17 -32.59 -38.91
CA GLU A 143 -14.43 -31.35 -39.70
C GLU A 143 -13.62 -30.16 -39.09
N GLU A 144 -12.52 -29.63 -39.65
CA GLU A 144 -12.26 -28.77 -40.84
C GLU A 144 -12.02 -27.27 -40.46
N THR A 145 -11.02 -26.66 -41.13
CA THR A 145 -10.62 -25.22 -41.14
C THR A 145 -10.02 -24.63 -39.85
N GLY A 146 -8.82 -24.02 -39.75
CA GLY A 146 -7.80 -23.41 -40.63
C GLY A 146 -6.93 -22.50 -39.70
N PRO A 147 -5.83 -21.82 -40.09
CA PRO A 147 -5.44 -21.33 -41.42
C PRO A 147 -4.14 -21.93 -42.00
#